data_AF-A0A519VT04-F1
#
_entry.id   AF-A0A519VT04-F1
#
_cell.length_a   1.000
_cell.length_b   1.000
_cell.length_c   1.000
_cell.angle_alpha   90.00
_cell.angle_beta   90.00
_cell.angle_gamma   90.00
#
_symmetry.space_group_name_H-M   'P 1'
#
loop_
_entity.id
_entity.type
_entity.pdbx_description
1 polymer ?
#
loop_
_entity_poly.entity_id
_entity_poly.type
_entity_poly.pdbx_seq_one_letter_code
_entity_poly.pdbx_strand_id
1 'polypeptide(L)'
;MNTETLRGLAHLARLEFDPAREEQMLKDLNGILDWVAQLEKVDTEGVAPLVHLSHEINVLRDDKAHNTVTHQQGLQNAPRKDSDYFRVPKVLD
;
A
#
# COMPACT_ATOMS: atom_id res chain seq x y z
N MET A 1 3.94 20.52 -1.47
CA MET A 1 3.75 19.70 -0.24
C MET A 1 4.64 20.22 0.88
N ASN A 2 4.24 20.11 2.15
CA ASN A 2 5.03 20.55 3.31
C ASN A 2 5.50 19.35 4.19
N THR A 3 6.38 19.62 5.15
CA THR A 3 6.98 18.61 6.05
C THR A 3 5.94 17.86 6.88
N GLU A 4 4.89 18.55 7.35
CA GLU A 4 3.81 17.93 8.12
C GLU A 4 3.06 16.88 7.28
N THR A 5 2.76 17.21 6.02
CA THR A 5 2.11 16.30 5.07
C THR A 5 3.00 15.09 4.79
N LEU A 6 4.31 15.30 4.61
CA LEU A 6 5.27 14.21 4.41
C LEU A 6 5.29 13.24 5.60
N ARG A 7 5.30 13.76 6.84
CA ARG A 7 5.23 12.93 8.06
C ARG A 7 3.90 12.19 8.18
N GLY A 8 2.80 12.85 7.82
CA GLY A 8 1.48 12.21 7.75
C GLY A 8 1.46 11.03 6.78
N LEU A 9 2.02 11.22 5.58
CA LEU A 9 2.16 10.15 4.58
C LEU A 9 3.08 9.02 5.08
N ALA A 10 4.19 9.35 5.74
CA ALA A 10 5.08 8.37 6.37
C ALA A 10 4.32 7.46 7.32
N HIS A 11 3.53 8.08 8.21
CA HIS A 11 2.75 7.36 9.20
C HIS A 11 1.71 6.44 8.55
N LEU A 12 0.97 6.94 7.55
CA LEU A 12 -0.02 6.17 6.79
C LEU A 12 0.60 4.97 6.07
N ALA A 13 1.80 5.15 5.51
CA ALA A 13 2.56 4.10 4.83
C ALA A 13 3.37 3.19 5.78
N ARG A 14 3.36 3.44 7.09
CA ARG A 14 4.18 2.75 8.10
C ARG A 14 5.68 2.80 7.80
N LEU A 15 6.14 3.96 7.30
CA LEU A 15 7.54 4.24 7.04
C LEU A 15 8.15 5.08 8.16
N GLU A 16 9.33 4.67 8.63
CA GLU A 16 10.16 5.46 9.54
C GLU A 16 11.23 6.17 8.71
N PHE A 17 11.36 7.49 8.88
CA PHE A 17 12.30 8.31 8.13
C PHE A 17 13.40 8.87 9.02
N ASP A 18 14.61 8.93 8.46
CA ASP A 18 15.73 9.66 9.04
C ASP A 18 15.46 11.17 8.90
N PRO A 19 15.37 11.93 10.01
CA PRO A 19 15.17 13.38 9.98
C PRO A 19 16.22 14.11 9.13
N ALA A 20 17.44 13.58 9.03
CA ALA A 20 18.50 14.19 8.23
C ALA A 20 18.23 14.13 6.71
N ARG A 21 17.34 13.25 6.26
CA ARG A 21 16.99 13.08 4.83
C ARG A 21 15.63 13.69 4.47
N GLU A 22 14.92 14.22 5.45
CA GLU A 22 13.55 14.73 5.29
C GLU A 22 13.45 15.84 4.25
N GLU A 23 14.42 16.77 4.23
CA GLU A 23 14.47 17.88 3.26
C GLU A 23 14.67 17.38 1.82
N GLN A 24 15.57 16.41 1.62
CA GLN A 24 15.81 15.83 0.31
C GLN A 24 14.58 15.08 -0.20
N MET A 25 13.92 14.29 0.66
CA MET A 25 12.69 13.59 0.32
C MET A 25 11.56 14.55 -0.04
N LEU A 26 11.43 15.67 0.68
CA LEU A 26 10.46 16.70 0.38
C LEU A 26 10.69 17.29 -1.02
N LYS A 27 11.95 17.56 -1.37
CA LYS A 27 12.31 18.05 -2.70
C LYS A 27 11.97 17.03 -3.79
N ASP A 28 12.34 15.76 -3.60
CA ASP A 28 12.11 14.71 -4.60
C ASP A 28 10.61 14.46 -4.81
N LEU A 29 9.83 14.39 -3.73
CA LEU A 29 8.38 14.17 -3.83
C LEU A 29 7.66 15.38 -4.45
N ASN A 30 8.06 16.61 -4.15
CA ASN A 30 7.53 17.78 -4.85
C ASN A 30 7.87 17.73 -6.35
N GLY A 31 9.08 17.33 -6.72
CA GLY A 31 9.46 17.17 -8.14
C GLY A 31 8.61 16.11 -8.87
N ILE A 32 8.28 15.00 -8.22
CA ILE A 32 7.36 13.99 -8.78
C ILE A 32 5.95 14.57 -8.96
N LEU A 33 5.45 15.31 -7.97
CA LEU A 33 4.12 15.94 -8.05
C LEU A 33 4.05 16.97 -9.18
N ASP A 34 5.09 17.79 -9.35
CA ASP A 34 5.19 18.76 -10.44
C ASP A 34 5.22 18.08 -11.81
N TRP A 35 5.86 16.92 -11.91
CA TRP A 35 5.85 16.12 -13.14
C TRP A 35 4.47 15.51 -13.42
N VAL A 36 3.79 14.97 -12.41
CA VAL A 36 2.42 14.44 -12.55
C VAL A 36 1.42 15.54 -12.91
N ALA A 37 1.60 16.76 -12.41
CA ALA A 37 0.76 17.92 -12.72
C ALA A 37 0.74 18.27 -14.22
N GLN A 38 1.70 17.77 -15.01
CA GLN A 38 1.64 17.92 -16.48
C GLN A 38 0.39 17.27 -17.09
N LEU A 39 -0.18 16.25 -16.44
CA LEU A 39 -1.42 15.59 -16.89
C LEU A 39 -2.65 16.49 -16.80
N GLU A 40 -2.63 17.53 -15.95
CA GLU A 40 -3.74 18.50 -15.82
C GLU A 40 -3.99 19.30 -17.09
N LYS A 41 -3.03 19.33 -18.02
CA LYS A 41 -3.16 19.99 -19.33
C LYS A 41 -4.04 19.23 -20.31
N VAL A 42 -4.37 17.98 -20.00
CA VAL A 42 -5.17 17.12 -20.86
C VAL A 42 -6.63 17.18 -20.39
N ASP A 43 -7.52 17.63 -21.26
CA ASP A 43 -8.94 17.61 -21.01
C ASP A 43 -9.45 16.16 -20.97
N THR A 44 -10.10 15.81 -19.86
CA THR A 44 -10.70 14.49 -19.62
C THR A 44 -12.20 14.60 -19.36
N GLU A 45 -12.82 15.75 -19.64
CA GLU A 45 -14.27 15.94 -19.51
C GLU A 45 -15.02 14.92 -20.39
N GLY A 46 -15.97 14.21 -19.77
CA GLY A 46 -16.75 13.15 -20.44
C GLY A 46 -16.02 11.83 -20.67
N VAL A 47 -14.74 11.70 -20.28
CA VAL A 47 -14.00 10.43 -20.36
C VAL A 47 -14.20 9.62 -19.08
N ALA A 48 -14.82 8.44 -19.21
CA ALA A 48 -14.98 7.54 -18.08
C ALA A 48 -13.62 6.98 -17.60
N PRO A 49 -13.34 6.93 -16.29
CA PRO A 49 -12.12 6.32 -15.77
C PRO A 49 -12.01 4.84 -16.14
N LEU A 50 -10.81 4.42 -16.55
CA LEU A 50 -10.52 3.02 -16.80
C LEU A 50 -10.20 2.29 -15.48
N VAL A 51 -11.15 1.49 -14.98
CA VAL A 51 -11.01 0.77 -13.69
C VAL A 51 -10.34 -0.59 -13.87
N HIS A 52 -10.79 -1.36 -14.86
CA HIS A 52 -10.26 -2.69 -15.19
C HIS A 52 -10.13 -2.82 -16.70
N LEU A 53 -9.12 -3.57 -17.16
CA LEU A 53 -8.95 -3.91 -18.57
C LEU A 53 -9.89 -5.06 -19.00
N SER A 54 -10.40 -5.84 -18.04
CA SER A 54 -11.31 -6.96 -18.33
C SER A 54 -12.77 -6.49 -18.34
N HIS A 55 -13.59 -7.19 -19.13
CA HIS A 55 -15.05 -7.02 -19.17
C HIS A 55 -15.77 -7.97 -18.21
N GLU A 56 -15.04 -8.58 -17.28
CA GLU A 56 -15.59 -9.57 -16.37
C GLU A 56 -16.48 -8.90 -15.33
N ILE A 57 -17.71 -9.39 -15.22
CA ILE A 57 -18.71 -8.88 -14.29
C ILE A 57 -19.19 -10.07 -13.47
N ASN A 58 -19.19 -9.94 -12.14
CA ASN A 58 -19.71 -10.95 -11.22
C ASN A 58 -19.06 -12.34 -11.39
N VAL A 59 -17.72 -12.39 -11.51
CA VAL A 59 -16.98 -13.66 -11.45
C VAL A 59 -17.01 -14.16 -10.01
N LEU A 60 -18.02 -14.97 -9.70
CA LEU A 60 -18.24 -15.53 -8.37
C LEU A 60 -17.44 -16.82 -8.18
N ARG A 61 -16.94 -17.00 -6.96
CA ARG A 61 -16.35 -18.26 -6.50
C ARG A 61 -17.46 -19.17 -5.96
N ASP A 62 -17.42 -20.46 -6.27
CA ASP A 62 -18.25 -21.48 -5.64
C ASP A 62 -18.14 -21.42 -4.10
N ASP A 63 -19.27 -21.56 -3.40
CA ASP A 63 -19.28 -21.66 -1.93
C ASP A 63 -18.88 -23.07 -1.46
N LYS A 64 -17.61 -23.39 -1.67
CA LYS A 64 -16.97 -24.63 -1.22
C LYS A 64 -15.71 -24.28 -0.44
N ALA A 65 -15.48 -24.98 0.67
CA ALA A 65 -14.29 -24.79 1.48
C ALA A 65 -13.05 -25.39 0.79
N HIS A 66 -11.96 -24.63 0.76
CA HIS A 66 -10.67 -25.05 0.22
C HIS A 66 -9.56 -24.72 1.22
N ASN A 67 -9.01 -25.73 1.91
CA ASN A 67 -7.86 -25.58 2.80
C ASN A 67 -6.58 -25.94 2.05
N THR A 68 -6.07 -25.00 1.24
CA THR A 68 -4.94 -25.25 0.32
C THR A 68 -3.56 -25.12 0.98
N VAL A 69 -3.49 -24.54 2.18
CA VAL A 69 -2.24 -24.27 2.90
C VAL A 69 -2.28 -25.00 4.22
N THR A 70 -1.29 -25.86 4.49
CA THR A 70 -1.14 -26.50 5.79
C THR A 70 -0.61 -25.50 6.81
N HIS A 71 -0.84 -25.76 8.09
CA HIS A 71 -0.35 -24.94 9.18
C HIS A 71 1.19 -24.71 9.11
N GLN A 72 1.95 -25.77 8.86
CA GLN A 72 3.39 -25.71 8.69
C GLN A 72 3.81 -24.81 7.51
N GLN A 73 3.10 -24.89 6.38
CA GLN A 73 3.35 -24.04 5.21
C GLN A 73 3.03 -22.57 5.51
N GLY A 74 1.92 -22.30 6.19
CA GLY A 74 1.52 -20.94 6.58
C GLY A 74 2.57 -20.26 7.47
N LEU A 75 3.19 -21.01 8.37
CA LEU A 75 4.21 -20.50 9.30
C LEU A 75 5.64 -20.55 8.75
N GLN A 76 5.87 -21.04 7.52
CA GLN A 76 7.22 -21.25 7.00
C GLN A 76 8.03 -19.94 6.92
N ASN A 77 7.39 -18.85 6.51
CA ASN A 77 8.04 -17.54 6.29
C ASN A 77 7.84 -16.54 7.44
N ALA A 78 7.26 -16.98 8.57
CA ALA A 78 7.02 -16.11 9.72
C ALA A 78 8.36 -15.64 10.33
N PRO A 79 8.64 -14.33 10.42
CA PRO A 79 9.87 -13.83 11.05
C PRO A 79 10.01 -14.25 12.51
N ARG A 80 8.88 -14.34 13.23
CA ARG A 80 8.76 -14.91 14.56
C ARG A 80 7.47 -15.71 14.65
N LYS A 81 7.57 -16.91 15.21
CA LYS A 81 6.42 -17.79 15.47
C LYS A 81 6.58 -18.49 16.81
N ASP A 82 5.45 -18.83 17.40
CA ASP A 82 5.34 -19.88 18.40
C ASP A 82 4.78 -21.14 17.74
N SER A 83 4.69 -22.25 18.47
CA SER A 83 4.23 -23.56 17.97
C SER A 83 3.12 -23.43 16.92
N ASP A 84 2.06 -22.68 17.25
CA ASP A 84 0.89 -22.56 16.38
C ASP A 84 0.59 -21.16 15.82
N TYR A 85 1.37 -20.13 16.17
CA TYR A 85 0.97 -18.73 15.94
C TYR A 85 2.08 -17.84 15.42
N PHE A 86 1.72 -16.81 14.65
CA PHE A 86 2.60 -15.68 14.36
C PHE A 86 2.80 -14.84 15.63
N ARG A 87 4.05 -14.53 15.97
CA ARG A 87 4.37 -13.76 17.17
C ARG A 87 4.67 -12.31 16.79
N VAL A 88 3.83 -11.40 17.28
CA VAL A 88 3.97 -9.94 17.10
C VAL A 88 4.06 -9.23 18.45
N PRO A 89 4.63 -8.01 18.52
CA PRO A 89 4.54 -7.17 19.71
C PRO A 89 3.08 -6.96 20.12
N LYS A 90 2.82 -6.94 21.42
CA LYS A 90 1.49 -6.67 21.95
C LYS A 90 1.06 -5.25 21.55
N VAL A 91 -0.13 -5.12 20.98
CA VAL A 91 -0.77 -3.82 20.77
C VAL A 91 -1.18 -3.29 22.15
N LEU A 92 -0.63 -2.14 22.52
CA LEU A 92 -0.97 -1.40 23.74
C LEU A 92 -1.69 -0.12 23.30
N ASP A 93 -2.71 0.27 24.07
CA ASP A 93 -3.42 1.55 23.92
C ASP A 93 -2.69 2.67 24.69
#